data_AF-A0AAV5L366-F1
#
_entry.id   AF-A0AAV5L366-F1
#
_cell.length_a   1.000
_cell.length_b   1.000
_cell.length_c   1.000
_cell.angle_alpha   90.00
_cell.angle_beta   90.00
_cell.angle_gamma   90.00
#
_symmetry.space_group_name_H-M   'P 1'
#
loop_
_entity.id
_entity.type
_entity.pdbx_description
1 polymer ?
#
loop_
_entity_poly.entity_id
_entity_poly.type
_entity_poly.pdbx_seq_one_letter_code
_entity_poly.pdbx_strand_id
1 'polypeptide(L)'
;MAREMEELSEEERRALRGSKFAPLPSLPRPARSQPRLAHPGGPLTTNKAAALAKFLERKLQDPNGLSTINPDLLELAVQNAKATVTAI
;
A
#
# COMPACT_ATOMS: atom_id res chain seq x y z
N MET A 1 -13.88 -13.09 -26.06
CA MET A 1 -14.39 -13.77 -24.85
C MET A 1 -15.72 -14.49 -25.07
N ALA A 2 -16.70 -13.95 -25.81
CA ALA A 2 -17.95 -14.70 -26.08
C ALA A 2 -17.75 -15.91 -27.03
N ARG A 3 -16.84 -15.80 -28.02
CA ARG A 3 -16.60 -16.86 -29.01
C ARG A 3 -15.90 -18.11 -28.47
N GLU A 4 -15.06 -17.99 -27.44
CA GLU A 4 -14.36 -19.14 -26.83
C GLU A 4 -15.28 -19.99 -25.93
N MET A 5 -16.38 -19.43 -25.42
CA MET A 5 -17.35 -20.19 -24.62
C MET A 5 -18.18 -21.17 -25.48
N GLU A 6 -18.24 -20.93 -26.79
CA GLU A 6 -19.05 -21.72 -27.71
C GLU A 6 -18.37 -23.05 -28.10
N GLU A 7 -17.05 -23.15 -27.96
CA GLU A 7 -16.25 -24.36 -28.22
C GLU A 7 -16.12 -25.31 -27.01
N LEU A 8 -16.51 -24.87 -25.81
CA LEU A 8 -16.41 -25.69 -24.60
C LEU A 8 -17.52 -26.75 -24.56
N SER A 9 -17.15 -27.98 -24.19
CA SER A 9 -18.11 -29.06 -23.93
C SER A 9 -19.06 -28.68 -22.78
N GLU A 10 -20.24 -29.32 -22.72
CA GLU A 10 -21.24 -29.04 -21.67
C GLU A 10 -20.68 -29.26 -20.26
N GLU A 11 -19.73 -30.18 -20.10
CA GLU A 11 -19.04 -30.47 -18.84
C GLU A 11 -18.11 -29.34 -18.41
N GLU A 12 -17.33 -28.78 -19.35
CA GLU A 12 -16.44 -27.64 -19.09
C GLU A 12 -17.22 -26.36 -18.79
N ARG A 13 -18.33 -26.13 -19.50
CA ARG A 13 -19.26 -25.02 -19.20
C ARG A 13 -19.86 -25.14 -17.80
N ARG A 14 -20.19 -26.36 -17.38
CA ARG A 14 -20.75 -26.63 -16.04
C ARG A 14 -19.70 -26.46 -14.94
N ALA A 15 -18.45 -26.86 -15.19
CA ALA A 15 -17.34 -26.66 -14.27
C ALA A 15 -17.05 -25.16 -14.01
N LEU A 16 -17.11 -24.32 -15.05
CA LEU A 16 -16.97 -22.86 -14.92
C LEU A 16 -18.14 -22.21 -14.16
N ARG A 17 -19.35 -22.76 -14.30
CA ARG A 17 -20.54 -22.33 -13.54
C ARG A 17 -20.53 -22.83 -12.09
N GLY A 18 -19.64 -23.76 -11.75
CA GLY A 18 -19.53 -24.42 -10.44
C GLY A 18 -18.93 -23.58 -9.32
N SER A 19 -18.71 -22.27 -9.51
CA SER A 19 -18.31 -21.37 -8.43
C SER A 19 -19.36 -21.38 -7.31
N LYS A 20 -19.03 -22.05 -6.19
CA LYS A 20 -19.83 -22.05 -4.95
C LYS A 20 -19.76 -20.72 -4.20
N PHE A 21 -18.88 -19.82 -4.63
CA PHE A 21 -18.88 -18.45 -4.17
C PHE A 21 -19.97 -17.71 -4.93
N ALA A 22 -20.96 -17.21 -4.19
CA ALA A 22 -21.89 -16.23 -4.73
C ALA A 22 -21.05 -15.11 -5.39
N PRO A 23 -21.38 -14.67 -6.61
CA PRO A 23 -20.72 -13.52 -7.19
C PRO A 23 -20.85 -12.38 -6.17
N LEU A 24 -19.71 -11.86 -5.72
CA LEU A 24 -19.67 -10.75 -4.79
C LEU A 24 -20.53 -9.62 -5.39
N PRO A 25 -21.35 -8.93 -4.57
CA PRO A 25 -22.11 -7.80 -5.06
C PRO A 25 -21.14 -6.85 -5.75
N SER A 26 -21.46 -6.45 -6.98
CA SER A 26 -20.68 -5.48 -7.74
C SER A 26 -20.77 -4.13 -7.02
N LEU A 27 -19.93 -3.94 -6.01
CA LEU A 27 -19.82 -2.66 -5.33
C LEU A 27 -19.37 -1.65 -6.39
N PRO A 28 -19.98 -0.45 -6.43
CA PRO A 28 -19.52 0.60 -7.32
C PRO A 28 -18.03 0.81 -7.06
N ARG A 29 -17.22 0.61 -8.10
CA ARG A 29 -15.78 0.81 -8.05
C ARG A 29 -15.57 2.23 -7.49
N PRO A 30 -14.99 2.41 -6.30
CA PRO A 30 -14.91 3.74 -5.71
C PRO A 30 -14.07 4.59 -6.65
N ALA A 31 -14.73 5.55 -7.30
CA ALA A 31 -14.10 6.59 -8.09
C ALA A 31 -13.45 7.59 -7.14
N ARG A 32 -12.41 7.17 -6.42
CA ARG A 32 -11.54 8.06 -5.67
C ARG A 32 -10.25 7.36 -5.29
N SER A 33 -9.16 8.02 -5.64
CA SER A 33 -7.85 7.93 -5.01
C SER A 33 -7.90 8.38 -3.54
N GLN A 34 -8.77 7.78 -2.72
CA GLN A 34 -8.72 8.06 -1.29
C GLN A 34 -7.45 7.42 -0.74
N PRO A 35 -6.55 8.19 -0.10
CA PRO A 35 -5.41 7.62 0.56
C PRO A 35 -5.92 6.61 1.59
N ARG A 36 -5.39 5.39 1.54
CA ARG A 36 -5.76 4.35 2.48
C ARG A 36 -5.37 4.81 3.89
N LEU A 37 -6.35 5.16 4.70
CA LEU A 37 -6.15 5.41 6.12
C LEU A 37 -5.65 4.12 6.76
N ALA A 38 -4.61 4.23 7.58
CA ALA A 38 -4.15 3.10 8.37
C ALA A 38 -5.28 2.68 9.32
N HIS A 39 -5.56 1.38 9.41
CA HIS A 39 -6.49 0.89 10.40
C HIS A 39 -6.01 1.26 11.82
N PRO A 40 -6.94 1.55 12.76
CA PRO A 40 -6.61 1.99 14.11
C PRO A 40 -5.92 0.92 14.99
N GLY A 41 -5.53 -0.22 14.43
CA GLY A 41 -5.05 -1.38 15.19
C GLY A 41 -3.93 -2.17 14.50
N GLY A 42 -3.17 -1.58 13.59
CA GLY A 42 -1.99 -2.31 13.14
C GLY A 42 -0.87 -1.42 12.67
N PRO A 43 0.05 -1.94 11.85
CA PRO A 43 1.46 -1.74 12.15
C PRO A 43 1.82 -0.26 12.19
N LEU A 44 2.06 0.25 13.39
CA LEU A 44 2.56 1.61 13.61
C LEU A 44 3.89 1.82 12.88
N THR A 45 4.63 0.72 12.64
CA THR A 45 5.87 0.68 11.89
C THR A 45 5.69 -0.15 10.61
N THR A 46 5.78 0.50 9.46
CA THR A 46 5.80 -0.19 8.16
C THR A 46 7.23 -0.58 7.79
N ASN A 47 7.42 -1.61 6.95
CA ASN A 47 8.74 -1.96 6.42
C ASN A 47 9.48 -0.77 5.78
N LYS A 48 8.72 0.14 5.14
CA LYS A 48 9.25 1.38 4.56
C LYS A 48 9.79 2.31 5.63
N ALA A 49 9.04 2.53 6.72
CA ALA A 49 9.47 3.37 7.84
C ALA A 49 10.72 2.78 8.53
N ALA A 50 10.73 1.46 8.76
CA ALA A 50 11.88 0.78 9.35
C ALA A 50 13.13 0.86 8.47
N ALA A 51 12.98 0.69 7.14
CA ALA A 51 14.09 0.84 6.20
C ALA A 51 14.61 2.28 6.16
N LEU A 52 13.72 3.27 6.20
CA LEU A 52 14.09 4.68 6.21
C LEU A 52 14.84 5.06 7.48
N ALA A 53 14.38 4.62 8.66
CA ALA A 53 15.09 4.86 9.92
C ALA A 53 16.52 4.31 9.90
N LYS A 54 16.68 3.05 9.45
CA LYS A 54 18.00 2.42 9.28
C LYS A 54 18.88 3.11 8.22
N PHE A 55 18.27 3.72 7.21
CA PHE A 55 19.00 4.50 6.21
C PHE A 55 19.55 5.80 6.81
N LEU A 56 18.73 6.53 7.56
CA LEU A 56 19.12 7.77 8.22
C LEU A 56 20.18 7.52 9.30
N GLU A 57 20.05 6.45 10.08
CA GLU A 57 21.07 6.04 11.06
C GLU A 57 22.43 5.77 10.40
N ARG A 58 22.44 5.06 9.26
CA ARG A 58 23.66 4.83 8.47
C ARG A 58 24.24 6.14 7.91
N LYS A 59 23.38 7.09 7.51
CA LYS A 59 23.81 8.40 7.02
C LYS A 59 24.40 9.31 8.10
N LEU A 60 24.01 9.13 9.36
CA LEU A 60 24.61 9.85 10.50
C LEU A 60 26.02 9.34 10.84
N GLN A 61 26.30 8.07 10.57
CA GLN A 61 27.63 7.47 10.79
C GLN A 61 28.63 7.82 9.67
N ASP A 62 28.13 8.19 8.49
CA ASP A 62 28.95 8.65 7.38
C ASP A 62 29.34 10.13 7.58
N PRO A 63 30.64 10.47 7.62
CA PRO A 63 31.10 11.84 7.85
C PRO A 63 30.57 12.84 6.81
N ASN A 64 30.21 12.39 5.62
CA ASN A 64 29.58 13.21 4.57
C ASN A 64 28.13 12.81 4.30
N GLY A 65 27.52 11.95 5.12
CA GLY A 65 26.19 11.41 4.83
C GLY A 65 25.11 12.49 4.83
N LEU A 66 25.22 13.49 5.71
CA LEU A 66 24.25 14.58 5.82
C LEU A 66 24.28 15.53 4.62
N SER A 67 25.43 15.72 3.96
CA SER A 67 25.51 16.60 2.78
C SER A 67 24.82 16.00 1.55
N THR A 68 24.56 14.69 1.56
CA THR A 68 23.82 13.99 0.50
C THR A 68 22.29 14.09 0.63
N ILE A 69 21.78 14.71 1.70
CA ILE A 69 20.35 14.84 1.99
C ILE A 69 19.93 16.30 1.77
N ASN A 70 18.77 16.50 1.15
CA ASN A 70 18.20 17.84 1.03
C ASN A 70 17.73 18.33 2.42
N PRO A 71 18.29 19.45 2.95
CA PRO A 71 17.94 19.96 4.27
C PRO A 71 16.47 20.35 4.41
N ASP A 72 15.85 20.90 3.36
CA ASP A 72 14.45 21.35 3.39
C ASP A 72 13.50 20.17 3.58
N LEU A 73 13.80 19.04 2.91
CA LEU A 73 13.02 17.81 3.06
C LEU A 73 13.18 17.19 4.45
N LEU A 74 14.38 17.29 5.04
CA LEU A 74 14.64 16.79 6.38
C LEU A 74 13.87 17.59 7.43
N GLU A 75 13.88 18.92 7.32
CA GLU A 75 13.15 19.80 8.21
C GLU A 75 11.64 19.54 8.15
N LEU A 76 11.07 19.49 6.93
CA LEU A 76 9.66 19.19 6.73
C LEU A 76 9.28 17.81 7.31
N ALA A 77 10.14 16.80 7.11
CA ALA A 77 9.92 15.47 7.67
C ALA A 77 9.88 15.48 9.21
N VAL A 78 10.77 16.24 9.86
CA VAL A 78 10.79 16.40 11.32
C VAL A 78 9.55 17.12 11.83
N GLN A 79 9.11 18.19 11.15
CA GLN A 79 7.89 18.92 11.52
C GLN A 79 6.65 18.01 11.41
N ASN A 80 6.51 17.27 10.31
CA ASN A 80 5.41 16.31 10.12
C ASN A 80 5.42 15.20 11.17
N ALA A 81 6.60 14.67 11.53
CA ALA A 81 6.73 13.66 12.56
C ALA A 81 6.28 14.18 13.93
N LYS A 82 6.71 15.39 14.32
CA LYS A 82 6.28 16.03 15.57
C LYS A 82 4.77 16.24 15.61
N ALA A 83 4.19 16.78 14.53
CA ALA A 83 2.76 16.99 14.42
C ALA A 83 1.97 15.68 14.56
N THR A 84 2.49 14.58 14.01
CA THR A 84 1.87 13.25 14.12
C THR A 84 1.91 12.71 15.54
N VAL A 85 3.01 12.89 16.27
CA VAL A 85 3.13 12.43 17.67
C VAL A 85 2.20 13.21 18.59
N THR A 86 2.00 14.51 18.36
CA THR A 86 1.08 15.35 19.15
C THR A 86 -0.40 15.16 18.80
N ALA A 87 -0.71 14.51 17.68
CA ALA A 87 -2.08 14.28 17.20
C ALA A 87 -2.67 12.93 17.64
N ILE A 88 -1.88 12.12 18.38
CA ILE A 88 -2.29 10.86 19.03
C ILE A 88 -2.60 11.17 20.49
#